data_AF-B6XUH4-F1
#
_entry.id   AF-B6XUH4-F1
#
_cell.length_a   1.000
_cell.length_b   1.000
_cell.length_c   1.000
_cell.angle_alpha   90.00
_cell.angle_beta   90.00
_cell.angle_gamma   90.00
#
_symmetry.space_group_name_H-M   'P 1'
#
loop_
_entity.id
_entity.type
_entity.pdbx_description
1 polymer ?
#
loop_
_entity_poly.entity_id
_entity_poly.type
_entity_poly.pdbx_seq_one_letter_code
_entity_poly.pdbx_strand_id
1 'polypeptide(L)'
;MAWRAYVVDTISGQLLCPIDLPNFSWSVSVADSSLSTTKSKGVGQDETSGLKLPWTAVPADSPGERSRLLAPDRRSIALCWTSPLDSEDAIGTPILCGLIGQRKDGPLDTDFSLTSLYGLLGDRYLVREGVYGAANGSTSTDVINFGNLSLRAIAAEAGWLCTNAKPGGGLPIDWHYRGEKGSHQREYDSWDIQNLKCSDVWNKIANVENGPDLQLRPKLSGDTIRFDFVAGSDADPDILQDTVIELSSSPYGGTLENITIDHLGAVSRVYASGSGTDKAQLCHLSEDLSLVNGSHEPFPLREMTYSDTDAADAGLLRQQADGVLAANRAPLMQIKGELHANDMSADGTPLHPLGSFWPGETMRLDIQGFPSLADGVYECRLMQMSGDQTDKVNLIFDAMDDPMV
;
A
#
# COMPACT_ATOMS: atom_id res chain seq x y z
N MET A 1 3.63 7.94 26.38
CA MET A 1 2.73 7.39 25.34
C MET A 1 3.34 7.78 24.01
N ALA A 2 3.52 6.83 23.09
CA ALA A 2 4.20 7.07 21.82
C ALA A 2 3.24 7.41 20.67
N TRP A 3 1.96 7.02 20.73
CA TRP A 3 0.97 7.40 19.72
C TRP A 3 0.16 8.63 20.12
N ARG A 4 -0.09 9.51 19.14
CA ARG A 4 -1.04 10.62 19.22
C ARG A 4 -2.01 10.54 18.06
N ALA A 5 -3.30 10.71 18.35
CA ALA A 5 -4.33 10.71 17.32
C ALA A 5 -4.99 12.08 17.21
N TYR A 6 -5.30 12.48 15.97
CA TYR A 6 -5.92 13.77 15.68
C TYR A 6 -7.08 13.61 14.70
N VAL A 7 -8.13 14.40 14.90
CA VAL A 7 -9.15 14.64 13.87
C VAL A 7 -8.59 15.66 12.90
N VAL A 8 -8.70 15.36 11.60
CA VAL A 8 -8.16 16.15 10.51
C VAL A 8 -9.28 16.54 9.55
N ASP A 9 -9.22 17.75 8.99
CA ASP A 9 -10.06 18.11 7.85
C ASP A 9 -9.51 17.44 6.57
N THR A 10 -10.29 16.56 5.94
CA THR A 10 -9.82 15.75 4.81
C THR A 10 -9.29 16.57 3.64
N ILE A 11 -9.96 17.69 3.34
CA ILE A 11 -9.69 18.50 2.13
C ILE A 11 -8.45 19.36 2.32
N SER A 12 -8.34 20.02 3.48
CA SER A 12 -7.21 20.92 3.76
C SER A 12 -6.01 20.22 4.39
N GLY A 13 -6.22 19.07 5.04
CA GLY A 13 -5.24 18.39 5.88
C GLY A 13 -5.08 19.03 7.26
N GLN A 14 -5.84 20.06 7.60
CA GLN A 14 -5.66 20.80 8.86
C GLN A 14 -5.99 19.92 10.07
N LEU A 15 -5.08 19.88 11.05
CA LEU A 15 -5.35 19.27 12.35
C LEU A 15 -6.40 20.11 13.11
N LEU A 16 -7.49 19.48 13.52
CA LEU A 16 -8.59 20.17 14.20
C LEU A 16 -8.48 20.06 15.72
N CYS A 17 -8.29 18.83 16.22
CA CYS A 17 -8.18 18.55 17.65
C CYS A 17 -7.58 17.17 17.90
N PRO A 18 -6.90 16.96 19.04
CA PRO A 18 -6.52 15.62 19.48
C PRO A 18 -7.77 14.79 19.79
N ILE A 19 -7.72 13.50 19.52
CA ILE A 19 -8.78 12.54 19.86
C ILE A 19 -8.16 11.35 20.57
N ASP A 20 -8.84 10.83 21.58
CA ASP A 20 -8.39 9.64 22.29
C ASP A 20 -8.89 8.38 21.59
N LEU A 21 -7.97 7.49 21.21
CA LEU A 21 -8.29 6.20 20.62
C LEU A 21 -7.87 5.11 21.61
N PRO A 22 -8.82 4.53 22.37
CA PRO A 22 -8.49 3.68 23.51
C PRO A 22 -7.76 2.39 23.10
N ASN A 23 -8.03 1.88 21.90
CA ASN A 23 -7.28 0.82 21.26
C ASN A 23 -7.32 1.09 19.75
N PHE A 24 -6.37 0.54 19.00
CA PHE A 24 -6.40 0.47 17.54
C PHE A 24 -5.33 -0.52 17.04
N SER A 25 -5.48 -0.99 15.81
CA SER A 25 -4.52 -1.76 15.03
C SER A 25 -4.37 -1.14 13.66
N TRP A 26 -3.16 -1.02 13.16
CA TRP A 26 -2.83 -0.32 11.92
C TRP A 26 -2.01 -1.20 10.98
N SER A 27 -2.03 -0.88 9.70
CA SER A 27 -1.25 -1.55 8.67
C SER A 27 -0.89 -0.58 7.55
N VAL A 28 0.33 -0.67 7.04
CA VAL A 28 0.82 0.05 5.85
C VAL A 28 1.52 -0.97 4.97
N SER A 29 1.24 -0.98 3.67
CA SER A 29 1.89 -1.81 2.66
C SER A 29 2.45 -0.95 1.52
N VAL A 30 3.11 -1.57 0.55
CA VAL A 30 3.67 -0.87 -0.62
C VAL A 30 2.58 -0.08 -1.37
N ALA A 31 1.38 -0.67 -1.51
CA ALA A 31 0.30 -0.11 -2.33
C ALA A 31 -0.80 0.61 -1.52
N ASP A 32 -0.94 0.36 -0.21
CA ASP A 32 -2.07 0.89 0.56
C ASP A 32 -1.81 0.97 2.07
N SER A 33 -2.62 1.71 2.82
CA SER A 33 -2.54 1.83 4.28
C SER A 33 -3.94 1.74 4.92
N SER A 34 -4.13 0.94 5.95
CA SER A 34 -5.42 0.76 6.64
C SER A 34 -5.29 0.82 8.17
N LEU A 35 -6.38 1.23 8.84
CA LEU A 35 -6.47 1.34 10.31
C LEU A 35 -7.76 0.70 10.81
N SER A 36 -7.72 0.17 12.03
CA SER A 36 -8.73 -0.72 12.61
C SER A 36 -8.74 -0.72 14.15
N THR A 37 -9.76 -1.28 14.79
CA THR A 37 -9.72 -1.71 16.20
C THR A 37 -9.91 -3.22 16.32
N THR A 38 -9.44 -3.78 17.44
CA THR A 38 -9.41 -5.22 17.69
C THR A 38 -10.71 -5.94 17.34
N LYS A 39 -10.54 -7.04 16.59
CA LYS A 39 -11.56 -7.94 16.03
C LYS A 39 -12.74 -8.20 16.96
N SER A 40 -13.93 -7.67 16.63
CA SER A 40 -15.17 -8.31 17.04
C SER A 40 -15.36 -9.57 16.17
N LYS A 41 -15.50 -10.74 16.80
CA LYS A 41 -15.70 -12.02 16.12
C LYS A 41 -16.89 -11.96 15.15
N GLY A 42 -16.59 -11.85 13.86
CA GLY A 42 -17.53 -11.92 12.75
C GLY A 42 -16.79 -12.53 11.56
N VAL A 43 -17.50 -13.26 10.71
CA VAL A 43 -16.93 -14.04 9.60
C VAL A 43 -17.37 -13.38 8.30
N GLY A 44 -16.42 -13.06 7.41
CA GLY A 44 -16.67 -12.91 5.98
C GLY A 44 -16.33 -11.55 5.37
N GLN A 45 -15.36 -11.58 4.45
CA GLN A 45 -15.10 -10.68 3.31
C GLN A 45 -14.71 -9.22 3.59
N ASP A 46 -13.56 -8.82 3.03
CA ASP A 46 -13.06 -7.45 2.84
C ASP A 46 -13.19 -6.52 4.05
N GLU A 47 -12.73 -6.99 5.21
CA GLU A 47 -12.83 -6.25 6.46
C GLU A 47 -11.86 -5.05 6.49
N THR A 48 -12.33 -3.93 5.95
CA THR A 48 -11.89 -2.60 6.40
C THR A 48 -12.32 -2.48 7.85
N SER A 49 -11.41 -2.80 8.75
CA SER A 49 -11.76 -3.07 10.12
C SER A 49 -11.97 -1.74 10.88
N GLY A 50 -13.04 -1.67 11.68
CA GLY A 50 -13.58 -0.41 12.20
C GLY A 50 -12.86 0.06 13.46
N LEU A 51 -12.73 1.37 13.65
CA LEU A 51 -12.40 2.04 14.90
C LEU A 51 -13.66 2.19 15.77
N LYS A 52 -13.62 1.66 16.99
CA LYS A 52 -14.69 1.82 17.97
C LYS A 52 -14.24 2.66 19.17
N LEU A 53 -14.98 3.72 19.49
CA LEU A 53 -14.67 4.62 20.61
C LEU A 53 -15.92 5.08 21.37
N PRO A 54 -15.82 5.28 22.70
CA PRO A 54 -16.91 5.85 23.48
C PRO A 54 -17.09 7.33 23.15
N TRP A 55 -18.31 7.85 23.30
CA TRP A 55 -18.59 9.28 23.05
C TRP A 55 -17.78 10.24 23.94
N THR A 56 -17.29 9.76 25.09
CA THR A 56 -16.43 10.53 26.01
C THR A 56 -15.02 10.76 25.46
N ALA A 57 -14.58 9.98 24.48
CA ALA A 57 -13.28 10.14 23.82
C ALA A 57 -13.31 11.19 22.70
N VAL A 58 -14.51 11.62 22.27
CA VAL A 58 -14.69 12.66 21.26
C VAL A 58 -14.69 14.03 21.94
N PRO A 59 -13.77 14.95 21.59
CA PRO A 59 -13.64 16.26 22.24
C PRO A 59 -14.74 17.24 21.78
N ALA A 60 -15.98 16.96 22.18
CA ALA A 60 -17.16 17.74 21.80
C ALA A 60 -18.20 17.79 22.91
N ASP A 61 -18.80 18.97 23.09
CA ASP A 61 -19.76 19.26 24.16
C ASP A 61 -21.21 19.06 23.71
N SER A 62 -21.46 19.04 22.40
CA SER A 62 -22.79 18.87 21.83
C SER A 62 -22.89 17.70 20.82
N PRO A 63 -24.08 17.10 20.64
CA PRO A 63 -24.31 16.10 19.58
C PRO A 63 -23.97 16.62 18.18
N GLY A 64 -24.24 17.90 17.92
CA GLY A 64 -23.91 18.54 16.63
C GLY A 64 -22.41 18.62 16.38
N GLU A 65 -21.60 18.89 17.41
CA GLU A 65 -20.14 18.89 17.30
C GLU A 65 -19.57 17.49 17.12
N ARG A 66 -20.06 16.49 17.88
CA ARG A 66 -19.65 15.08 17.68
C ARG A 66 -19.90 14.65 16.25
N SER A 67 -21.08 14.94 15.72
CA SER A 67 -21.44 14.60 14.35
C SER A 67 -20.56 15.30 13.31
N ARG A 68 -20.17 16.56 13.54
CA ARG A 68 -19.26 17.33 12.67
C ARG A 68 -17.79 16.90 12.75
N LEU A 69 -17.31 16.51 13.92
CA LEU A 69 -15.93 16.06 14.13
C LEU A 69 -15.70 14.66 13.59
N LEU A 70 -16.73 13.81 13.59
CA LEU A 70 -16.66 12.45 13.05
C LEU A 70 -17.46 12.28 11.76
N ALA A 71 -17.63 13.36 10.99
CA ALA A 71 -18.41 13.33 9.76
C ALA A 71 -17.70 12.47 8.69
N PRO A 72 -18.32 11.40 8.18
CA PRO A 72 -17.75 10.58 7.11
C PRO A 72 -17.29 11.41 5.92
N ASP A 73 -16.19 11.01 5.29
CA ASP A 73 -15.47 11.63 4.16
C ASP A 73 -14.90 13.03 4.40
N ARG A 74 -15.59 13.85 5.21
CA ARG A 74 -15.18 15.23 5.54
C ARG A 74 -14.04 15.28 6.54
N ARG A 75 -13.92 14.23 7.36
CA ARG A 75 -12.97 14.14 8.45
C ARG A 75 -12.09 12.90 8.26
N SER A 76 -10.84 13.04 8.64
CA SER A 76 -9.88 11.95 8.71
C SER A 76 -9.39 11.79 10.14
N ILE A 77 -8.83 10.64 10.45
CA ILE A 77 -8.06 10.39 11.66
C ILE A 77 -6.61 10.19 11.27
N ALA A 78 -5.71 10.98 11.88
CA ALA A 78 -4.27 10.83 11.73
C ALA A 78 -3.68 10.16 12.98
N LEU A 79 -2.81 9.17 12.78
CA LEU A 79 -1.97 8.58 13.80
C LEU A 79 -0.54 9.07 13.62
N CYS A 80 -0.03 9.70 14.68
CA CYS A 80 1.32 10.24 14.73
C CYS A 80 2.13 9.51 15.80
N TRP A 81 3.34 9.11 15.45
CA TRP A 81 4.30 8.51 16.36
C TRP A 81 5.21 9.59 16.94
N THR A 82 5.36 9.60 18.26
CA THR A 82 6.35 10.41 18.97
C THR A 82 7.45 9.52 19.51
N SER A 83 8.68 9.89 19.20
CA SER A 83 9.87 9.34 19.82
C SER A 83 10.06 9.92 21.23
N PRO A 84 10.74 9.21 22.14
CA PRO A 84 11.13 9.79 23.44
C PRO A 84 12.06 11.01 23.34
N LEU A 85 12.65 11.29 22.16
CA LEU A 85 13.39 12.51 21.91
C LEU A 85 12.50 13.73 21.58
N ASP A 86 11.23 13.49 21.25
CA ASP A 86 10.29 14.57 20.94
C ASP A 86 9.83 15.31 22.21
N SER A 87 9.55 16.60 22.07
CA SER A 87 8.95 17.38 23.15
C SER A 87 7.56 16.85 23.52
N GLU A 88 7.13 17.02 24.78
CA GLU A 88 5.79 16.60 25.23
C GLU A 88 4.63 17.24 24.42
N ASP A 89 4.84 18.37 23.75
CA ASP A 89 3.82 19.01 22.92
C ASP A 89 3.95 18.70 21.42
N ALA A 90 4.91 17.86 21.02
CA ALA A 90 5.12 17.53 19.62
C ALA A 90 3.91 16.79 19.03
N ILE A 91 3.52 17.12 17.80
CA ILE A 91 2.47 16.38 17.09
C ILE A 91 2.94 14.94 16.81
N GLY A 92 4.23 14.76 16.55
CA GLY A 92 4.84 13.50 16.14
C GLY A 92 4.90 13.33 14.63
N THR A 93 5.54 12.26 14.19
CA THR A 93 5.66 11.84 12.79
C THR A 93 4.36 11.15 12.35
N PRO A 94 3.64 11.67 11.35
CA PRO A 94 2.45 11.01 10.83
C PRO A 94 2.82 9.66 10.21
N ILE A 95 2.18 8.59 10.66
CA ILE A 95 2.37 7.23 10.12
C ILE A 95 1.18 6.84 9.24
N LEU A 96 -0.02 7.25 9.64
CA LEU A 96 -1.25 6.95 8.91
C LEU A 96 -2.19 8.15 9.00
N CYS A 97 -2.91 8.44 7.91
CA CYS A 97 -4.04 9.35 7.94
C CYS A 97 -5.12 8.84 6.96
N GLY A 98 -6.27 8.46 7.49
CA GLY A 98 -7.36 7.85 6.74
C GLY A 98 -8.69 8.57 6.97
N LEU A 99 -9.51 8.65 5.92
CA LEU A 99 -10.84 9.25 5.95
C LEU A 99 -11.78 8.41 6.80
N ILE A 100 -12.61 9.05 7.62
CA ILE A 100 -13.70 8.36 8.32
C ILE A 100 -14.68 7.84 7.26
N GLY A 101 -14.81 6.52 7.18
CA GLY A 101 -15.75 5.83 6.31
C GLY A 101 -17.14 5.73 6.93
N GLN A 102 -17.84 4.63 6.64
CA GLN A 102 -19.18 4.40 7.18
C GLN A 102 -19.16 4.40 8.71
N ARG A 103 -19.99 5.25 9.32
CA ARG A 103 -20.14 5.37 10.77
C ARG A 103 -21.45 4.74 11.26
N LYS A 104 -21.38 4.00 12.36
CA LYS A 104 -22.50 3.41 13.09
C LYS A 104 -22.50 3.90 14.54
N ASP A 105 -23.54 4.63 14.89
CA ASP A 105 -23.69 5.23 16.21
C ASP A 105 -24.50 4.32 17.15
N GLY A 106 -23.96 4.08 18.35
CA GLY A 106 -24.64 3.50 19.49
C GLY A 106 -24.93 4.54 20.58
N PRO A 107 -25.71 4.18 21.63
CA PRO A 107 -25.99 5.11 22.73
C PRO A 107 -24.75 5.50 23.55
N LEU A 108 -23.73 4.64 23.60
CA LEU A 108 -22.53 4.82 24.43
C LEU A 108 -21.25 5.04 23.60
N ASP A 109 -21.28 4.63 22.34
CA ASP A 109 -20.11 4.55 21.47
C ASP A 109 -20.47 4.85 20.02
N THR A 110 -19.44 5.00 19.21
CA THR A 110 -19.52 5.06 17.75
C THR A 110 -18.46 4.16 17.16
N ASP A 111 -18.76 3.62 15.99
CA ASP A 111 -17.90 2.71 15.23
C ASP A 111 -17.77 3.25 13.80
N PHE A 112 -16.57 3.31 13.25
CA PHE A 112 -16.35 3.67 11.85
C PHE A 112 -15.07 3.06 11.28
N SER A 113 -15.08 2.69 10.01
CA SER A 113 -13.84 2.33 9.30
C SER A 113 -13.02 3.57 8.92
N LEU A 114 -11.73 3.37 8.63
CA LEU A 114 -10.97 4.35 7.87
C LEU A 114 -10.74 3.88 6.44
N THR A 115 -10.95 4.79 5.49
CA THR A 115 -10.60 4.60 4.08
C THR A 115 -9.30 5.35 3.80
N SER A 116 -8.33 4.68 3.20
CA SER A 116 -7.08 5.32 2.80
C SER A 116 -7.32 6.32 1.66
N LEU A 117 -6.35 7.19 1.41
CA LEU A 117 -6.42 8.04 0.21
C LEU A 117 -6.44 7.22 -1.07
N TYR A 118 -5.72 6.10 -1.11
CA TYR A 118 -5.74 5.19 -2.25
C TYR A 118 -7.13 4.57 -2.45
N GLY A 119 -7.80 4.17 -1.37
CA GLY A 119 -9.19 3.71 -1.39
C GLY A 119 -10.15 4.78 -1.91
N LEU A 120 -10.02 6.03 -1.46
CA LEU A 120 -10.80 7.15 -2.00
C LEU A 120 -10.55 7.36 -3.51
N LEU A 121 -9.31 7.20 -3.97
CA LEU A 121 -8.98 7.28 -5.40
C LEU A 121 -9.68 6.19 -6.22
N GLY A 122 -10.12 5.08 -5.61
CA GLY A 122 -10.99 4.09 -6.24
C GLY A 122 -12.40 4.59 -6.54
N ASP A 123 -12.85 5.66 -5.88
CA ASP A 123 -14.13 6.34 -6.14
C ASP A 123 -13.96 7.63 -6.95
N ARG A 124 -12.74 7.89 -7.47
CA ARG A 124 -12.44 9.05 -8.33
C ARG A 124 -12.08 8.59 -9.73
N TYR A 125 -12.70 9.21 -10.72
CA TYR A 125 -12.57 8.81 -12.13
C TYR A 125 -11.73 9.80 -12.94
N LEU A 126 -10.83 9.25 -13.76
CA LEU A 126 -9.98 9.98 -14.69
C LEU A 126 -10.79 10.43 -15.92
N VAL A 127 -11.52 11.53 -15.76
CA VAL A 127 -12.31 12.16 -16.83
C VAL A 127 -12.29 13.68 -16.65
N ARG A 128 -12.36 14.46 -17.73
CA ARG A 128 -12.44 15.93 -17.60
C ARG A 128 -13.86 16.34 -17.19
N GLU A 129 -13.97 17.45 -16.46
CA GLU A 129 -15.27 17.98 -16.06
C GLU A 129 -16.03 18.57 -17.24
N GLY A 130 -17.35 18.36 -17.26
CA GLY A 130 -18.25 18.96 -18.25
C GLY A 130 -18.25 18.32 -19.65
N VAL A 131 -17.48 17.25 -19.88
CA VAL A 131 -17.39 16.60 -21.21
C VAL A 131 -18.04 15.22 -21.30
N TYR A 132 -18.14 14.49 -20.19
CA TYR A 132 -18.75 13.15 -20.18
C TYR A 132 -20.25 13.22 -20.48
N GLY A 133 -20.72 12.47 -21.48
CA GLY A 133 -22.10 12.45 -21.94
C GLY A 133 -22.57 13.73 -22.63
N ALA A 134 -21.67 14.68 -22.92
CA ALA A 134 -22.01 15.99 -23.47
C ALA A 134 -22.02 16.03 -25.02
N ALA A 135 -21.54 14.98 -25.69
CA ALA A 135 -21.55 14.92 -27.15
C ALA A 135 -22.94 14.53 -27.69
N ASN A 136 -23.11 14.60 -29.02
CA ASN A 136 -24.39 14.34 -29.67
C ASN A 136 -24.96 12.96 -29.29
N GLY A 137 -26.26 12.91 -28.99
CA GLY A 137 -26.92 11.69 -28.54
C GLY A 137 -26.54 11.24 -27.12
N SER A 138 -26.07 12.16 -26.27
CA SER A 138 -25.61 11.87 -24.90
C SER A 138 -24.43 10.89 -24.87
N THR A 139 -23.51 11.04 -25.83
CA THR A 139 -22.31 10.20 -25.96
C THR A 139 -21.08 10.88 -25.32
N SER A 140 -20.04 10.10 -25.08
CA SER A 140 -18.74 10.57 -24.61
C SER A 140 -17.70 10.34 -25.71
N THR A 141 -16.92 11.37 -26.04
CA THR A 141 -15.89 11.32 -27.10
C THR A 141 -14.56 11.92 -26.64
N ASP A 142 -14.46 12.32 -25.36
CA ASP A 142 -13.22 12.89 -24.82
C ASP A 142 -12.18 11.80 -24.64
N VAL A 143 -10.93 12.17 -24.92
CA VAL A 143 -9.77 11.32 -24.80
C VAL A 143 -8.69 12.11 -24.07
N ILE A 144 -8.19 11.55 -22.97
CA ILE A 144 -7.04 12.10 -22.23
C ILE A 144 -5.80 11.39 -22.74
N ASN A 145 -4.86 12.15 -23.32
CA ASN A 145 -3.62 11.63 -23.84
C ASN A 145 -2.45 12.23 -23.06
N PHE A 146 -1.64 11.37 -22.45
CA PHE A 146 -0.38 11.72 -21.81
C PHE A 146 0.75 11.11 -22.62
N GLY A 147 1.64 11.93 -23.16
CA GLY A 147 2.74 11.48 -24.01
C GLY A 147 4.06 12.16 -23.69
N ASN A 148 5.15 11.43 -23.93
CA ASN A 148 6.53 11.85 -23.63
C ASN A 148 6.74 12.13 -22.12
N LEU A 149 6.10 11.33 -21.29
CA LEU A 149 6.19 11.40 -19.82
C LEU A 149 6.77 10.09 -19.27
N SER A 150 7.33 10.13 -18.06
CA SER A 150 7.66 8.92 -17.31
C SER A 150 6.40 8.27 -16.73
N LEU A 151 6.46 7.00 -16.33
CA LEU A 151 5.30 6.31 -15.75
C LEU A 151 4.82 6.98 -14.45
N ARG A 152 5.75 7.39 -13.57
CA ARG A 152 5.41 8.14 -12.35
C ARG A 152 4.81 9.51 -12.64
N ALA A 153 5.21 10.17 -13.72
CA ALA A 153 4.62 11.43 -14.15
C ALA A 153 3.17 11.24 -14.61
N ILE A 154 2.90 10.19 -15.39
CA ILE A 154 1.53 9.84 -15.82
C ILE A 154 0.66 9.55 -14.60
N ALA A 155 1.16 8.79 -13.62
CA ALA A 155 0.43 8.51 -12.37
C ALA A 155 0.13 9.79 -11.58
N ALA A 156 1.09 10.72 -11.48
CA ALA A 156 0.90 12.03 -10.82
C ALA A 156 -0.12 12.91 -11.56
N GLU A 157 -0.10 12.94 -12.90
CA GLU A 157 -1.10 13.69 -13.69
C GLU A 157 -2.49 13.09 -13.54
N ALA A 158 -2.62 11.77 -13.56
CA ALA A 158 -3.88 11.08 -13.34
C ALA A 158 -4.44 11.37 -11.93
N GLY A 159 -3.59 11.26 -10.90
CA GLY A 159 -3.96 11.58 -9.52
C GLY A 159 -4.43 13.02 -9.35
N TRP A 160 -3.71 13.98 -9.95
CA TRP A 160 -4.08 15.40 -9.94
C TRP A 160 -5.42 15.67 -10.67
N LEU A 161 -5.66 15.04 -11.82
CA LEU A 161 -6.93 15.15 -12.55
C LEU A 161 -8.11 14.53 -11.80
N CYS A 162 -7.87 13.45 -11.07
CA CYS A 162 -8.88 12.78 -10.24
C CYS A 162 -9.17 13.54 -8.94
N THR A 163 -8.34 14.52 -8.58
CA THR A 163 -8.43 15.27 -7.31
C THR A 163 -8.53 16.78 -7.56
N ASN A 164 -7.40 17.48 -7.66
CA ASN A 164 -7.31 18.93 -7.74
C ASN A 164 -8.04 19.56 -8.94
N ALA A 165 -8.23 18.82 -10.04
CA ALA A 165 -8.99 19.31 -11.18
C ALA A 165 -10.52 19.17 -11.03
N LYS A 166 -10.99 18.50 -9.96
CA LYS A 166 -12.40 18.22 -9.71
C LYS A 166 -13.03 19.23 -8.74
N PRO A 167 -14.33 19.57 -8.88
CA PRO A 167 -15.04 20.42 -7.93
C PRO A 167 -15.04 19.80 -6.53
N GLY A 168 -14.47 20.51 -5.55
CA GLY A 168 -14.35 20.01 -4.17
C GLY A 168 -13.52 18.72 -4.04
N GLY A 169 -12.74 18.36 -5.06
CA GLY A 169 -11.91 17.14 -5.08
C GLY A 169 -10.46 17.35 -4.65
N GLY A 170 -10.07 18.59 -4.33
CA GLY A 170 -8.74 18.89 -3.82
C GLY A 170 -8.43 18.11 -2.55
N LEU A 171 -7.29 17.45 -2.53
CA LEU A 171 -6.74 16.74 -1.37
C LEU A 171 -5.34 17.32 -1.08
N PRO A 172 -4.83 17.21 0.17
CA PRO A 172 -3.54 17.79 0.56
C PRO A 172 -2.36 16.93 0.07
N ILE A 173 -2.35 16.58 -1.22
CA ILE A 173 -1.33 15.75 -1.86
C ILE A 173 -0.33 16.64 -2.62
N ASP A 174 0.95 16.37 -2.43
CA ASP A 174 2.06 16.95 -3.16
C ASP A 174 2.42 16.05 -4.35
N TRP A 175 2.00 16.49 -5.55
CA TRP A 175 2.20 15.79 -6.82
C TRP A 175 3.54 16.15 -7.48
N HIS A 176 4.65 15.61 -6.97
CA HIS A 176 6.02 16.01 -7.35
C HIS A 176 6.38 15.82 -8.82
N TYR A 177 5.93 14.73 -9.45
CA TYR A 177 6.44 14.29 -10.75
C TYR A 177 5.65 14.79 -11.96
N ARG A 178 4.70 15.71 -11.76
CA ARG A 178 3.87 16.21 -12.87
C ARG A 178 4.72 16.82 -13.97
N GLY A 179 4.43 16.45 -15.21
CA GLY A 179 5.15 16.90 -16.40
C GLY A 179 6.58 16.38 -16.58
N GLU A 180 7.08 15.50 -15.70
CA GLU A 180 8.40 14.88 -15.86
C GLU A 180 8.47 14.07 -17.17
N LYS A 181 9.57 14.23 -17.89
CA LYS A 181 9.77 13.64 -19.23
C LYS A 181 10.17 12.18 -19.16
N GLY A 182 9.69 11.41 -20.13
CA GLY A 182 10.04 10.00 -20.33
C GLY A 182 9.63 9.53 -21.72
N SER A 183 9.63 8.23 -21.93
CA SER A 183 9.31 7.60 -23.23
C SER A 183 7.90 7.01 -23.31
N HIS A 184 7.08 7.18 -22.27
CA HIS A 184 5.79 6.53 -22.20
C HIS A 184 4.67 7.40 -22.78
N GLN A 185 3.67 6.70 -23.31
CA GLN A 185 2.41 7.26 -23.74
C GLN A 185 1.25 6.41 -23.21
N ARG A 186 0.22 7.07 -22.71
CA ARG A 186 -1.04 6.47 -22.27
C ARG A 186 -2.21 7.30 -22.75
N GLU A 187 -3.26 6.60 -23.14
CA GLU A 187 -4.52 7.16 -23.60
C GLU A 187 -5.65 6.60 -22.75
N TYR A 188 -6.59 7.47 -22.38
CA TYR A 188 -7.73 7.13 -21.55
C TYR A 188 -9.00 7.66 -22.19
N ASP A 189 -9.82 6.73 -22.65
CA ASP A 189 -11.05 7.01 -23.38
C ASP A 189 -12.22 7.20 -22.42
N SER A 190 -12.86 8.36 -22.47
CA SER A 190 -13.95 8.69 -21.54
C SER A 190 -15.14 7.71 -21.59
N TRP A 191 -15.38 7.01 -22.71
CA TRP A 191 -16.43 5.99 -22.81
C TRP A 191 -16.09 4.68 -22.10
N ASP A 192 -14.82 4.45 -21.73
CA ASP A 192 -14.36 3.29 -20.96
C ASP A 192 -14.35 3.57 -19.44
N ILE A 193 -15.32 4.36 -18.96
CA ILE A 193 -15.34 4.91 -17.59
C ILE A 193 -15.20 3.85 -16.48
N GLN A 194 -15.64 2.62 -16.73
CA GLN A 194 -15.56 1.53 -15.75
C GLN A 194 -14.10 1.13 -15.43
N ASN A 195 -13.18 1.41 -16.35
CA ASN A 195 -11.74 1.13 -16.22
C ASN A 195 -10.91 2.37 -15.84
N LEU A 196 -11.57 3.50 -15.55
CA LEU A 196 -10.91 4.79 -15.30
C LEU A 196 -10.97 5.25 -13.84
N LYS A 197 -11.23 4.35 -12.89
CA LYS A 197 -10.97 4.65 -11.47
C LYS A 197 -9.49 4.95 -11.30
N CYS A 198 -9.15 5.95 -10.49
CA CYS A 198 -7.77 6.38 -10.36
C CYS A 198 -6.88 5.27 -9.78
N SER A 199 -7.39 4.48 -8.83
CA SER A 199 -6.71 3.29 -8.30
C SER A 199 -6.42 2.27 -9.41
N ASP A 200 -7.38 2.02 -10.30
CA ASP A 200 -7.22 1.04 -11.38
C ASP A 200 -6.20 1.53 -12.41
N VAL A 201 -6.19 2.83 -12.70
CA VAL A 201 -5.18 3.46 -13.54
C VAL A 201 -3.78 3.32 -12.91
N TRP A 202 -3.65 3.56 -11.60
CA TRP A 202 -2.38 3.37 -10.88
C TRP A 202 -1.94 1.92 -10.86
N ASN A 203 -2.83 0.98 -10.56
CA ASN A 203 -2.58 -0.47 -10.64
C ASN A 203 -2.07 -0.86 -12.04
N LYS A 204 -2.73 -0.38 -13.10
CA LYS A 204 -2.32 -0.66 -14.49
C LYS A 204 -0.96 -0.04 -14.83
N ILE A 205 -0.59 1.09 -14.24
CA ILE A 205 0.72 1.71 -14.41
C ILE A 205 1.80 0.93 -13.65
N ALA A 206 1.55 0.54 -12.40
CA ALA A 206 2.51 -0.17 -11.55
C ALA A 206 2.77 -1.62 -12.05
N ASN A 207 1.77 -2.26 -12.66
CA ASN A 207 1.87 -3.65 -13.09
C ASN A 207 2.33 -3.86 -14.56
N VAL A 208 2.84 -2.81 -15.23
CA VAL A 208 3.52 -3.02 -16.52
C VAL A 208 4.93 -3.57 -16.31
N GLU A 209 5.57 -4.05 -17.38
CA GLU A 209 6.99 -4.42 -17.32
C GLU A 209 7.83 -3.21 -16.87
N ASN A 210 8.59 -3.38 -15.77
CA ASN A 210 9.31 -2.31 -15.07
C ASN A 210 8.41 -1.14 -14.64
N GLY A 211 7.17 -1.42 -14.25
CA GLY A 211 6.29 -0.42 -13.66
C GLY A 211 6.80 0.08 -12.31
N PRO A 212 6.60 1.38 -11.99
CA PRO A 212 7.11 1.96 -10.76
C PRO A 212 6.22 1.60 -9.57
N ASP A 213 6.83 1.47 -8.40
CA ASP A 213 6.12 1.57 -7.13
C ASP A 213 5.52 2.96 -6.96
N LEU A 214 4.30 3.00 -6.40
CA LEU A 214 3.56 4.23 -6.17
C LEU A 214 3.07 4.26 -4.72
N GLN A 215 3.35 5.33 -3.98
CA GLN A 215 2.92 5.44 -2.58
C GLN A 215 2.53 6.87 -2.21
N LEU A 216 1.59 6.99 -1.27
CA LEU A 216 1.21 8.24 -0.62
C LEU A 216 1.70 8.22 0.82
N ARG A 217 2.78 8.95 1.12
CA ARG A 217 3.36 9.01 2.47
C ARG A 217 2.83 10.23 3.23
N PRO A 218 2.18 10.07 4.40
CA PRO A 218 1.76 11.22 5.18
C PRO A 218 2.98 11.95 5.74
N LYS A 219 2.89 13.27 5.78
CA LYS A 219 3.90 14.13 6.40
C LYS A 219 3.24 15.29 7.12
N LEU A 220 3.96 15.85 8.09
CA LEU A 220 3.54 17.06 8.78
C LEU A 220 4.13 18.28 8.08
N SER A 221 3.29 19.29 7.82
CA SER A 221 3.69 20.59 7.30
C SER A 221 3.04 21.67 8.16
N GLY A 222 3.77 22.15 9.17
CA GLY A 222 3.20 23.00 10.21
C GLY A 222 2.14 22.26 11.02
N ASP A 223 0.90 22.74 10.99
CA ASP A 223 -0.28 22.14 11.65
C ASP A 223 -1.17 21.36 10.67
N THR A 224 -0.63 21.00 9.50
CA THR A 224 -1.36 20.34 8.42
C THR A 224 -0.71 19.01 8.06
N ILE A 225 -1.53 17.95 7.97
CA ILE A 225 -1.13 16.67 7.38
C ILE A 225 -1.22 16.79 5.86
N ARG A 226 -0.09 16.60 5.18
CA ARG A 226 0.00 16.48 3.73
C ARG A 226 0.42 15.07 3.36
N PHE A 227 0.31 14.74 2.08
CA PHE A 227 0.80 13.47 1.55
C PHE A 227 1.79 13.72 0.43
N ASP A 228 2.97 13.14 0.53
CA ASP A 228 3.89 13.08 -0.60
C ASP A 228 3.52 11.91 -1.49
N PHE A 229 3.24 12.21 -2.76
CA PHE A 229 3.21 11.18 -3.79
C PHE A 229 4.65 10.84 -4.17
N VAL A 230 5.14 9.69 -3.70
CA VAL A 230 6.48 9.18 -4.00
C VAL A 230 6.36 7.99 -4.95
N ALA A 231 7.31 7.89 -5.88
CA ALA A 231 7.30 6.84 -6.87
C ALA A 231 8.68 6.54 -7.44
N GLY A 232 8.89 5.27 -7.81
CA GLY A 232 10.04 4.85 -8.59
C GLY A 232 10.07 5.48 -9.98
N SER A 233 11.26 5.54 -10.57
CA SER A 233 11.51 6.10 -11.90
C SER A 233 11.49 5.02 -12.99
N ASP A 234 11.46 5.42 -14.27
CA ASP A 234 11.56 4.46 -15.38
C ASP A 234 12.93 3.71 -15.40
N ALA A 235 13.96 4.25 -14.75
CA ALA A 235 15.29 3.63 -14.67
C ALA A 235 15.47 2.74 -13.44
N ASP A 236 14.67 2.99 -12.41
CA ASP A 236 14.69 2.30 -11.13
C ASP A 236 13.25 2.28 -10.59
N PRO A 237 12.51 1.16 -10.77
CA PRO A 237 11.09 1.09 -10.46
C PRO A 237 10.80 1.14 -8.96
N ASP A 238 11.79 0.89 -8.12
CA ASP A 238 11.63 0.95 -6.67
C ASP A 238 11.63 2.40 -6.18
N ILE A 239 10.94 2.67 -5.06
CA ILE A 239 10.97 4.00 -4.44
C ILE A 239 12.40 4.28 -3.95
N LEU A 240 12.96 5.41 -4.39
CA LEU A 240 14.29 5.85 -3.99
C LEU A 240 14.40 5.95 -2.47
N GLN A 241 15.45 5.35 -1.93
CA GLN A 241 15.81 5.39 -0.51
C GLN A 241 17.18 6.04 -0.30
N ASP A 242 17.29 6.89 0.70
CA ASP A 242 18.55 7.54 1.07
C ASP A 242 19.41 6.67 1.99
N THR A 243 18.80 5.69 2.68
CA THR A 243 19.47 4.83 3.66
C THR A 243 18.84 3.45 3.64
N VAL A 244 19.68 2.41 3.65
CA VAL A 244 19.24 1.02 3.81
C VAL A 244 19.33 0.68 5.29
N ILE A 245 18.20 0.30 5.89
CA ILE A 245 18.17 -0.14 7.28
C ILE A 245 18.58 -1.61 7.37
N GLU A 246 19.44 -1.91 8.34
CA GLU A 246 19.80 -3.27 8.71
C GLU A 246 19.13 -3.65 10.03
N LEU A 247 18.44 -4.79 10.03
CA LEU A 247 17.87 -5.41 11.23
C LEU A 247 18.62 -6.71 11.52
N SER A 248 18.82 -7.01 12.80
CA SER A 248 19.57 -8.18 13.24
C SER A 248 18.69 -9.16 14.01
N SER A 249 18.96 -10.46 13.87
CA SER A 249 18.35 -11.51 14.67
C SER A 249 19.37 -12.59 14.98
N SER A 250 19.55 -12.89 16.27
CA SER A 250 20.42 -13.97 16.73
C SER A 250 19.84 -14.66 17.97
N PRO A 251 20.34 -15.85 18.37
CA PRO A 251 19.96 -16.49 19.62
C PRO A 251 20.29 -15.66 20.87
N TYR A 252 21.09 -14.60 20.74
CA TYR A 252 21.49 -13.70 21.81
C TYR A 252 20.72 -12.37 21.82
N GLY A 253 19.75 -12.21 20.91
CA GLY A 253 18.99 -10.98 20.70
C GLY A 253 19.33 -10.30 19.36
N GLY A 254 18.58 -9.24 19.06
CA GLY A 254 18.68 -8.47 17.83
C GLY A 254 17.55 -7.44 17.76
N THR A 255 17.52 -6.63 16.71
CA THR A 255 16.46 -5.63 16.48
C THR A 255 15.25 -6.18 15.74
N LEU A 256 15.36 -7.38 15.14
CA LEU A 256 14.27 -8.15 14.59
C LEU A 256 14.04 -9.38 15.46
N GLU A 257 12.89 -9.41 16.15
CA GLU A 257 12.48 -10.46 17.06
C GLU A 257 11.40 -11.35 16.46
N ASN A 258 11.14 -12.49 17.11
CA ASN A 258 10.05 -13.40 16.79
C ASN A 258 9.98 -13.81 15.30
N ILE A 259 11.15 -14.05 14.69
CA ILE A 259 11.22 -14.40 13.27
C ILE A 259 10.44 -15.68 12.98
N THR A 260 9.61 -15.61 11.95
CA THR A 260 8.99 -16.76 11.30
C THR A 260 9.32 -16.75 9.82
N ILE A 261 9.57 -17.93 9.24
CA ILE A 261 9.83 -18.09 7.82
C ILE A 261 8.76 -19.01 7.24
N ASP A 262 7.98 -18.49 6.30
CA ASP A 262 7.04 -19.28 5.52
C ASP A 262 7.76 -19.82 4.28
N HIS A 263 7.57 -21.11 3.98
CA HIS A 263 8.16 -21.75 2.79
C HIS A 263 7.06 -22.15 1.80
N LEU A 264 7.29 -21.88 0.52
CA LEU A 264 6.39 -22.22 -0.57
C LEU A 264 7.14 -23.00 -1.65
N GLY A 265 6.65 -24.20 -1.99
CA GLY A 265 7.23 -24.99 -3.08
C GLY A 265 7.02 -24.37 -4.47
N ALA A 266 7.96 -24.63 -5.37
CA ALA A 266 7.99 -24.17 -6.76
C ALA A 266 6.71 -24.52 -7.56
N VAL A 267 6.37 -23.65 -8.51
CA VAL A 267 5.36 -23.84 -9.55
C VAL A 267 6.05 -24.19 -10.86
N SER A 268 5.69 -25.33 -11.45
CA SER A 268 6.28 -25.81 -12.70
C SER A 268 5.52 -25.34 -13.94
N ARG A 269 4.22 -25.03 -13.80
CA ARG A 269 3.36 -24.63 -14.92
C ARG A 269 2.36 -23.55 -14.55
N VAL A 270 2.15 -22.63 -15.49
CA VAL A 270 1.12 -21.59 -15.42
C VAL A 270 0.19 -21.72 -16.63
N TYR A 271 -1.09 -21.99 -16.35
CA TYR A 271 -2.16 -21.93 -17.34
C TYR A 271 -2.77 -20.53 -17.34
N ALA A 272 -2.44 -19.75 -18.36
CA ALA A 272 -2.91 -18.37 -18.49
C ALA A 272 -4.13 -18.25 -19.40
N SER A 273 -5.08 -17.41 -19.00
CA SER A 273 -6.29 -17.08 -19.76
C SER A 273 -6.40 -15.57 -19.96
N GLY A 274 -6.54 -15.15 -21.22
CA GLY A 274 -6.63 -13.77 -21.65
C GLY A 274 -8.06 -13.32 -21.96
N SER A 275 -8.18 -12.29 -22.80
CA SER A 275 -9.47 -11.84 -23.35
C SER A 275 -10.17 -12.88 -24.22
N GLY A 276 -11.45 -12.67 -24.47
CA GLY A 276 -12.32 -13.55 -25.25
C GLY A 276 -13.28 -14.35 -24.37
N THR A 277 -14.26 -14.99 -25.00
CA THR A 277 -15.33 -15.73 -24.31
C THR A 277 -15.39 -17.17 -24.79
N ASP A 278 -15.70 -18.09 -23.88
CA ASP A 278 -15.85 -19.52 -24.16
C ASP A 278 -14.64 -20.10 -24.92
N LYS A 279 -14.86 -20.70 -26.08
CA LYS A 279 -13.84 -21.37 -26.90
C LYS A 279 -12.93 -20.39 -27.65
N ALA A 280 -13.26 -19.10 -27.67
CA ALA A 280 -12.47 -18.07 -28.32
C ALA A 280 -11.55 -17.32 -27.34
N GLN A 281 -11.51 -17.75 -26.07
CA GLN A 281 -10.62 -17.17 -25.07
C GLN A 281 -9.17 -17.44 -25.44
N LEU A 282 -8.33 -16.40 -25.34
CA LEU A 282 -6.89 -16.53 -25.48
C LEU A 282 -6.35 -17.37 -24.33
N CYS A 283 -5.50 -18.34 -24.64
CA CYS A 283 -4.88 -19.20 -23.64
C CYS A 283 -3.39 -19.34 -23.91
N HIS A 284 -2.58 -19.44 -22.86
CA HIS A 284 -1.15 -19.73 -22.94
C HIS A 284 -0.73 -20.69 -21.83
N LEU A 285 0.29 -21.53 -22.10
CA LEU A 285 0.92 -22.39 -21.11
C LEU A 285 2.40 -22.02 -21.04
N SER A 286 2.83 -21.56 -19.88
CA SER A 286 4.25 -21.41 -19.54
C SER A 286 4.68 -22.60 -18.69
N GLU A 287 5.86 -23.16 -18.98
CA GLU A 287 6.36 -24.38 -18.33
C GLU A 287 7.86 -24.32 -18.04
N ASP A 288 8.24 -24.72 -16.82
CA ASP A 288 9.61 -25.04 -16.41
C ASP A 288 9.60 -26.36 -15.63
N LEU A 289 10.12 -27.43 -16.25
CA LEU A 289 10.19 -28.77 -15.64
C LEU A 289 11.60 -29.10 -15.13
N SER A 290 12.49 -28.12 -15.01
CA SER A 290 13.88 -28.35 -14.56
C SER A 290 13.91 -29.04 -13.20
N LEU A 291 13.08 -28.59 -12.25
CA LEU A 291 12.98 -29.19 -10.91
C LEU A 291 12.24 -30.55 -10.88
N VAL A 292 11.47 -30.86 -11.92
CA VAL A 292 10.74 -32.13 -12.02
C VAL A 292 11.61 -33.22 -12.64
N ASN A 293 12.40 -32.85 -13.67
CA ASN A 293 13.16 -33.78 -14.50
C ASN A 293 14.68 -33.72 -14.26
N GLY A 294 15.14 -32.94 -13.28
CA GLY A 294 16.56 -32.69 -13.00
C GLY A 294 17.33 -33.87 -12.41
N SER A 295 18.64 -33.70 -12.23
CA SER A 295 19.55 -34.70 -11.63
C SER A 295 19.63 -34.60 -10.10
N HIS A 296 18.57 -34.12 -9.45
CA HIS A 296 18.44 -33.95 -8.00
C HIS A 296 17.21 -34.72 -7.49
N GLU A 297 16.90 -34.64 -6.19
CA GLU A 297 15.64 -35.19 -5.68
C GLU A 297 14.47 -34.47 -6.37
N PRO A 298 13.59 -35.18 -7.08
CA PRO A 298 12.62 -34.54 -7.96
C PRO A 298 11.51 -33.87 -7.17
N PHE A 299 11.16 -32.66 -7.57
CA PHE A 299 9.99 -31.96 -7.05
C PHE A 299 8.71 -32.54 -7.66
N PRO A 300 7.60 -32.63 -6.90
CA PRO A 300 6.31 -32.93 -7.48
C PRO A 300 5.90 -31.81 -8.45
N LEU A 301 5.33 -32.19 -9.59
CA LEU A 301 4.75 -31.23 -10.53
C LEU A 301 3.67 -30.40 -9.81
N ARG A 302 3.83 -29.08 -9.82
CA ARG A 302 2.85 -28.13 -9.29
C ARG A 302 2.42 -27.17 -10.39
N GLU A 303 1.11 -26.93 -10.45
CA GLU A 303 0.47 -26.17 -11.53
C GLU A 303 -0.40 -25.07 -10.93
N MET A 304 -0.48 -23.93 -11.60
CA MET A 304 -1.38 -22.84 -11.21
C MET A 304 -2.06 -22.21 -12.43
N THR A 305 -3.06 -21.37 -12.18
CA THR A 305 -3.75 -20.59 -13.20
C THR A 305 -3.44 -19.10 -13.05
N TYR A 306 -3.42 -18.38 -14.17
CA TYR A 306 -3.33 -16.91 -14.24
C TYR A 306 -4.43 -16.40 -15.17
N SER A 307 -5.02 -15.24 -14.88
CA SER A 307 -6.06 -14.66 -15.72
C SER A 307 -5.86 -13.16 -15.84
N ASP A 308 -5.86 -12.65 -17.07
CA ASP A 308 -5.91 -11.24 -17.39
C ASP A 308 -6.89 -11.00 -18.54
N THR A 309 -8.11 -10.57 -18.21
CA THR A 309 -9.17 -10.34 -19.20
C THR A 309 -8.89 -9.17 -20.14
N ASP A 310 -7.96 -8.28 -19.77
CA ASP A 310 -7.57 -7.12 -20.57
C ASP A 310 -6.46 -7.47 -21.58
N ALA A 311 -5.83 -8.65 -21.45
CA ALA A 311 -4.86 -9.16 -22.41
C ALA A 311 -5.55 -9.55 -23.73
N ALA A 312 -5.67 -8.57 -24.64
CA ALA A 312 -6.22 -8.74 -25.98
C ALA A 312 -5.22 -9.27 -27.03
N ASP A 313 -3.95 -9.36 -26.65
CA ASP A 313 -2.86 -9.82 -27.50
C ASP A 313 -2.23 -11.10 -26.94
N ALA A 314 -1.99 -12.08 -27.82
CA ALA A 314 -1.41 -13.37 -27.43
C ALA A 314 0.06 -13.26 -26.99
N GLY A 315 0.80 -12.28 -27.52
CA GLY A 315 2.17 -11.99 -27.10
C GLY A 315 2.22 -11.40 -25.70
N LEU A 316 1.32 -10.46 -25.39
CA LEU A 316 1.18 -9.88 -24.04
C LEU A 316 0.82 -10.97 -23.01
N LEU A 317 -0.19 -11.79 -23.29
CA LEU A 317 -0.59 -12.89 -22.39
C LEU A 317 0.57 -13.86 -22.11
N ARG A 318 1.37 -14.16 -23.14
CA ARG A 318 2.57 -14.99 -23.00
C ARG A 318 3.60 -14.35 -22.09
N GLN A 319 3.94 -13.07 -22.30
CA GLN A 319 4.93 -12.37 -21.46
C GLN A 319 4.51 -12.34 -20.00
N GLN A 320 3.23 -12.09 -19.72
CA GLN A 320 2.69 -12.11 -18.35
C GLN A 320 2.76 -13.50 -17.74
N ALA A 321 2.36 -14.54 -18.48
CA ALA A 321 2.41 -15.93 -18.01
C ALA A 321 3.85 -16.39 -17.74
N ASP A 322 4.78 -16.06 -18.63
CA ASP A 322 6.21 -16.35 -18.48
C ASP A 322 6.79 -15.60 -17.27
N GLY A 323 6.34 -14.36 -17.01
CA GLY A 323 6.70 -13.59 -15.81
C GLY A 323 6.19 -14.21 -14.51
N VAL A 324 4.91 -14.64 -14.47
CA VAL A 324 4.33 -15.34 -13.32
C VAL A 324 5.09 -16.64 -13.04
N LEU A 325 5.40 -17.41 -14.08
CA LEU A 325 6.20 -18.63 -13.93
C LEU A 325 7.60 -18.29 -13.42
N ALA A 326 8.28 -17.31 -14.00
CA ALA A 326 9.63 -16.92 -13.60
C ALA A 326 9.71 -16.51 -12.12
N ALA A 327 8.67 -15.86 -11.59
CA ALA A 327 8.57 -15.46 -10.19
C ALA A 327 8.29 -16.61 -9.21
N ASN A 328 7.78 -17.76 -9.70
CA ASN A 328 7.34 -18.88 -8.86
C ASN A 328 8.02 -20.21 -9.17
N ARG A 329 8.92 -20.26 -10.16
CA ARG A 329 9.56 -21.50 -10.63
C ARG A 329 10.54 -22.12 -9.65
N ALA A 330 11.03 -21.36 -8.68
CA ALA A 330 11.89 -21.83 -7.62
C ALA A 330 11.08 -21.95 -6.31
N PRO A 331 11.50 -22.80 -5.36
CA PRO A 331 11.01 -22.73 -3.99
C PRO A 331 11.29 -21.35 -3.41
N LEU A 332 10.29 -20.78 -2.75
CA LEU A 332 10.36 -19.44 -2.17
C LEU A 332 10.27 -19.52 -0.66
N MET A 333 10.86 -18.54 -0.01
CA MET A 333 10.68 -18.27 1.41
C MET A 333 10.25 -16.82 1.63
N GLN A 334 9.48 -16.57 2.68
CA GLN A 334 9.10 -15.23 3.11
C GLN A 334 9.41 -15.06 4.59
N ILE A 335 10.22 -14.06 4.91
CA ILE A 335 10.62 -13.73 6.28
C ILE A 335 9.60 -12.76 6.87
N LYS A 336 9.26 -12.98 8.14
CA LYS A 336 8.44 -12.09 8.97
C LYS A 336 9.08 -11.96 10.33
N GLY A 337 8.84 -10.85 11.01
CA GLY A 337 9.28 -10.66 12.38
C GLY A 337 8.67 -9.42 13.01
N GLU A 338 9.16 -9.07 14.19
CA GLU A 338 8.67 -7.96 14.98
C GLU A 338 9.83 -7.04 15.39
N LEU A 339 9.60 -5.74 15.48
CA LEU A 339 10.53 -4.80 16.13
C LEU A 339 9.79 -3.90 17.11
N HIS A 340 10.52 -3.26 18.01
CA HIS A 340 9.98 -2.25 18.91
C HIS A 340 10.43 -0.85 18.50
N ALA A 341 9.47 0.00 18.13
CA ALA A 341 9.72 1.35 17.62
C ALA A 341 10.32 2.32 18.66
N ASN A 342 10.32 1.95 19.94
CA ASN A 342 10.95 2.70 21.03
C ASN A 342 12.35 2.21 21.39
N ASP A 343 12.87 1.18 20.71
CA ASP A 343 14.20 0.68 21.01
C ASP A 343 15.26 1.74 20.78
N MET A 344 16.22 1.79 21.71
CA MET A 344 17.30 2.78 21.71
C MET A 344 18.67 2.11 21.80
N SER A 345 19.65 2.76 21.18
CA SER A 345 21.06 2.51 21.48
C SER A 345 21.40 2.93 22.92
N ALA A 346 22.58 2.51 23.38
CA ALA A 346 23.06 2.80 24.73
C ALA A 346 23.19 4.30 25.06
N ASP A 347 23.29 5.16 24.04
CA ASP A 347 23.34 6.62 24.18
C ASP A 347 21.95 7.29 24.15
N GLY A 348 20.86 6.50 24.06
CA GLY A 348 19.48 6.99 24.04
C GLY A 348 18.98 7.40 22.65
N THR A 349 19.70 7.09 21.58
CA THR A 349 19.23 7.35 20.20
C THR A 349 18.25 6.25 19.77
N PRO A 350 17.06 6.58 19.25
CA PRO A 350 16.14 5.60 18.68
C PRO A 350 16.81 4.81 17.54
N LEU A 351 16.72 3.49 17.58
CA LEU A 351 17.33 2.61 16.56
C LEU A 351 16.52 2.64 15.27
N HIS A 352 15.21 2.43 15.37
CA HIS A 352 14.30 2.30 14.23
C HIS A 352 12.98 3.06 14.48
N PRO A 353 13.02 4.40 14.61
CA PRO A 353 11.81 5.18 14.89
C PRO A 353 10.83 5.08 13.72
N LEU A 354 9.53 4.92 14.02
CA LEU A 354 8.51 4.86 12.98
C LEU A 354 8.52 6.13 12.10
N GLY A 355 8.43 5.91 10.79
CA GLY A 355 8.55 6.95 9.77
C GLY A 355 9.97 7.13 9.21
N SER A 356 10.99 6.49 9.80
CA SER A 356 12.35 6.44 9.22
C SER A 356 12.52 5.36 8.15
N PHE A 357 11.54 4.46 8.02
CA PHE A 357 11.45 3.48 6.96
C PHE A 357 9.99 3.24 6.59
N TRP A 358 9.76 2.77 5.37
CA TRP A 358 8.45 2.58 4.81
C TRP A 358 8.37 1.30 3.97
N PRO A 359 7.18 0.69 3.86
CA PRO A 359 6.98 -0.38 2.89
C PRO A 359 7.34 0.09 1.49
N GLY A 360 8.02 -0.77 0.75
CA GLY A 360 8.60 -0.52 -0.55
C GLY A 360 10.12 -0.34 -0.50
N GLU A 361 10.68 -0.01 0.67
CA GLU A 361 12.12 0.19 0.82
C GLU A 361 12.87 -1.13 0.98
N THR A 362 14.14 -1.14 0.54
CA THR A 362 15.05 -2.27 0.74
C THR A 362 15.56 -2.27 2.18
N MET A 363 15.62 -3.45 2.77
CA MET A 363 16.19 -3.70 4.09
C MET A 363 17.19 -4.85 4.02
N ARG A 364 18.10 -4.86 5.00
CA ARG A 364 19.03 -5.97 5.22
C ARG A 364 18.70 -6.68 6.51
N LEU A 365 18.60 -8.00 6.46
CA LEU A 365 18.34 -8.85 7.62
C LEU A 365 19.58 -9.67 7.91
N ASP A 366 20.33 -9.32 8.95
CA ASP A 366 21.42 -10.16 9.48
C ASP A 366 20.82 -11.23 10.38
N ILE A 367 20.70 -12.45 9.85
CA ILE A 367 20.10 -13.59 10.54
C ILE A 367 21.18 -14.60 10.90
N GLN A 368 21.26 -14.91 12.18
CA GLN A 368 22.23 -15.84 12.75
C GLN A 368 21.50 -16.90 13.59
N GLY A 369 21.94 -18.15 13.49
CA GLY A 369 21.49 -19.26 14.33
C GLY A 369 20.05 -19.70 14.13
N PHE A 370 19.42 -19.37 12.99
CA PHE A 370 18.06 -19.83 12.70
C PHE A 370 18.07 -21.33 12.31
N PRO A 371 17.18 -22.19 12.85
CA PRO A 371 17.33 -23.64 12.70
C PRO A 371 17.26 -24.19 11.27
N SER A 372 16.55 -23.53 10.35
CA SER A 372 16.31 -24.00 8.98
C SER A 372 16.79 -23.03 7.89
N LEU A 373 17.56 -22.01 8.26
CA LEU A 373 18.10 -21.02 7.33
C LEU A 373 19.59 -20.84 7.60
N ALA A 374 20.39 -20.68 6.54
CA ALA A 374 21.82 -20.41 6.70
C ALA A 374 22.06 -19.06 7.37
N ASP A 375 23.18 -18.95 8.09
CA ASP A 375 23.62 -17.66 8.65
C ASP A 375 24.02 -16.71 7.52
N GLY A 376 23.57 -15.46 7.57
CA GLY A 376 23.91 -14.47 6.55
C GLY A 376 23.08 -13.19 6.57
N VAL A 377 23.44 -12.29 5.67
CA VAL A 377 22.71 -11.05 5.42
C VAL A 377 21.80 -11.24 4.20
N TYR A 378 20.51 -11.10 4.42
CA TYR A 378 19.47 -11.22 3.40
C TYR A 378 18.99 -9.83 3.01
N GLU A 379 19.14 -9.46 1.73
CA GLU A 379 18.61 -8.20 1.20
C GLU A 379 17.20 -8.46 0.66
N CYS A 380 16.22 -7.72 1.17
CA CYS A 380 14.80 -7.96 0.91
C CYS A 380 14.03 -6.64 0.93
N ARG A 381 12.85 -6.61 0.32
CA ARG A 381 11.97 -5.43 0.37
C ARG A 381 10.98 -5.54 1.52
N LEU A 382 10.76 -4.44 2.24
CA LEU A 382 9.70 -4.38 3.25
C LEU A 382 8.36 -4.27 2.54
N MET A 383 7.50 -5.27 2.67
CA MET A 383 6.20 -5.30 1.98
C MET A 383 5.08 -4.73 2.83
N GLN A 384 5.16 -4.91 4.15
CA GLN A 384 4.12 -4.47 5.06
C GLN A 384 4.66 -4.21 6.46
N MET A 385 4.13 -3.16 7.09
CA MET A 385 4.24 -2.87 8.52
C MET A 385 2.85 -2.91 9.13
N SER A 386 2.71 -3.48 10.32
CA SER A 386 1.44 -3.45 11.05
C SER A 386 1.65 -3.50 12.55
N GLY A 387 0.73 -2.95 13.33
CA GLY A 387 0.86 -2.92 14.78
C GLY A 387 -0.45 -2.54 15.45
N ASP A 388 -0.35 -2.19 16.73
CA ASP A 388 -1.46 -1.68 17.53
C ASP A 388 -1.06 -0.42 18.29
N GLN A 389 -1.79 -0.08 19.36
CA GLN A 389 -1.46 1.06 20.22
C GLN A 389 -0.15 0.90 21.01
N THR A 390 0.50 -0.26 20.94
CA THR A 390 1.83 -0.49 21.53
C THR A 390 2.93 0.02 20.60
N ASP A 391 4.18 -0.22 20.98
CA ASP A 391 5.35 0.08 20.17
C ASP A 391 5.82 -1.09 19.31
N LYS A 392 5.12 -2.23 19.38
CA LYS A 392 5.44 -3.42 18.61
C LYS A 392 4.95 -3.27 17.18
N VAL A 393 5.87 -3.51 16.23
CA VAL A 393 5.62 -3.42 14.79
C VAL A 393 5.94 -4.76 14.16
N ASN A 394 4.94 -5.40 13.58
CA ASN A 394 5.11 -6.60 12.77
C ASN A 394 5.53 -6.19 11.35
N LEU A 395 6.53 -6.88 10.82
CA LEU A 395 7.11 -6.67 9.51
C LEU A 395 6.93 -7.91 8.65
N ILE A 396 6.54 -7.70 7.39
CA ILE A 396 6.51 -8.73 6.36
C ILE A 396 7.42 -8.28 5.23
N PHE A 397 8.39 -9.12 4.88
CA PHE A 397 9.32 -8.87 3.78
C PHE A 397 8.84 -9.56 2.50
N ASP A 398 9.47 -9.25 1.37
CA ASP A 398 9.16 -9.89 0.10
C ASP A 398 9.52 -11.39 0.12
N ALA A 399 8.90 -12.12 -0.81
CA ALA A 399 9.28 -13.49 -1.04
C ALA A 399 10.57 -13.51 -1.85
N MET A 400 11.49 -14.38 -1.46
CA MET A 400 12.77 -14.59 -2.14
C MET A 400 13.00 -16.08 -2.38
N ASP A 401 13.90 -16.42 -3.30
CA ASP A 401 14.31 -17.80 -3.51
C ASP A 401 14.84 -18.41 -2.20
N ASP A 402 14.39 -19.62 -1.88
CA ASP A 402 14.88 -20.37 -0.73
C ASP A 402 16.31 -20.86 -1.02
N PRO A 403 17.34 -20.36 -0.31
CA PRO A 403 18.73 -20.68 -0.62
C PRO A 403 19.13 -22.11 -0.24
N MET A 404 18.25 -22.84 0.45
CA MET A 404 18.55 -24.16 1.01
C MET A 404 18.19 -25.32 0.07
N VAL A 405 17.68 -25.04 -1.15
CA VAL A 405 17.06 -26.04 -2.03
C VAL A 405 17.78 -26.21 -3.36
#